data_AF-A0A2V5VFE5-F1
#
_entry.id   AF-A0A2V5VFE5-F1
#
_cell.length_a   1.000
_cell.length_b   1.000
_cell.length_c   1.000
_cell.angle_alpha   90.00
_cell.angle_beta   90.00
_cell.angle_gamma   90.00
#
_symmetry.space_group_name_H-M   'P 1'
#
loop_
_entity.id
_entity.type
_entity.pdbx_description
1 polymer ?
#
loop_
_entity_poly.entity_id
_entity_poly.type
_entity_poly.pdbx_seq_one_letter_code
_entity_poly.pdbx_strand_id
1 'polypeptide(L)'
;QKTVASAVVLANSLGRAKIIVFTRHGAMARYVSNLRPEKAPIFAFTSSAEVCRQLSICWGIYPVKINFTEDPNATIEVAEKFLRENKLTTAGDQLVIISDVRAGEDRIDSVQLRTAK
;
A
#
# COMPACT_ATOMS: atom_id res chain seq x y z
N GLN A 1 -2.56 1.37 -14.63
CA GLN A 1 -2.70 -0.10 -14.46
C GLN A 1 -1.37 -0.84 -14.55
N LYS A 2 -0.50 -0.57 -15.55
CA LYS A 2 0.82 -1.22 -15.68
C LYS A 2 1.67 -1.16 -14.40
N THR A 3 1.71 0.00 -13.74
CA THR A 3 2.41 0.22 -12.46
C THR A 3 2.00 -0.76 -11.36
N VAL A 4 0.70 -1.02 -11.23
CA VAL A 4 0.16 -1.97 -10.24
C VAL A 4 0.57 -3.40 -10.56
N ALA A 5 0.50 -3.80 -11.83
CA ALA A 5 0.93 -5.13 -12.25
C ALA A 5 2.42 -5.36 -11.98
N SER A 6 3.27 -4.37 -12.30
CA SER A 6 4.71 -4.42 -11.99
C SER A 6 4.98 -4.54 -10.49
N ALA A 7 4.22 -3.82 -9.64
CA ALA A 7 4.35 -3.92 -8.19
C ALA A 7 3.96 -5.30 -7.66
N VAL A 8 2.91 -5.93 -8.20
CA VAL A 8 2.49 -7.28 -7.81
C VAL A 8 3.53 -8.32 -8.24
N VAL A 9 4.07 -8.21 -9.45
CA VAL A 9 5.17 -9.08 -9.91
C VAL A 9 6.39 -8.94 -9.01
N LEU A 10 6.77 -7.70 -8.67
CA LEU A 10 7.88 -7.44 -7.75
C LEU A 10 7.60 -8.06 -6.37
N ALA A 11 6.42 -7.86 -5.80
CA ALA A 11 6.05 -8.43 -4.52
C ALA A 11 6.07 -9.97 -4.53
N ASN A 12 5.63 -10.61 -5.62
CA ASN A 12 5.66 -12.07 -5.75
C ASN A 12 7.09 -12.63 -5.88
N SER A 13 8.02 -11.85 -6.47
CA SER A 13 9.44 -12.23 -6.57
C SER A 13 10.22 -12.08 -5.26
N LEU A 14 9.69 -11.34 -4.29
CA LEU A 14 10.38 -11.03 -3.04
C LEU A 14 9.89 -11.92 -1.89
N GLY A 15 10.83 -12.41 -1.07
CA GLY A 15 10.50 -13.11 0.16
C GLY A 15 9.94 -12.14 1.22
N ARG A 16 8.88 -12.57 1.93
CA ARG A 16 8.28 -11.82 3.05
C ARG A 16 7.81 -10.41 2.67
N ALA A 17 7.39 -10.23 1.41
CA ALA A 17 6.91 -8.96 0.91
C ALA A 17 5.54 -8.58 1.48
N LYS A 18 5.31 -7.28 1.63
CA LYS A 18 4.03 -6.68 1.98
C LYS A 18 3.73 -5.58 0.99
N ILE A 19 2.53 -5.57 0.45
CA ILE A 19 2.10 -4.52 -0.48
C ILE A 19 1.43 -3.44 0.34
N ILE A 20 1.96 -2.22 0.27
CA ILE A 20 1.40 -1.05 0.91
C ILE A 20 0.82 -0.17 -0.18
N VAL A 21 -0.47 0.16 -0.09
CA VAL A 21 -1.15 1.00 -1.07
C VAL A 21 -1.67 2.24 -0.39
N PHE A 22 -1.16 3.40 -0.78
CA PHE A 22 -1.75 4.69 -0.40
C PHE A 22 -2.79 5.07 -1.46
N THR A 23 -4.04 5.28 -1.04
CA THR A 23 -5.11 5.62 -1.98
C THR A 23 -6.17 6.52 -1.37
N ARG A 24 -6.61 7.52 -2.14
CA ARG A 24 -7.71 8.43 -1.74
C ARG A 24 -9.10 7.88 -2.08
N HIS A 25 -9.22 7.15 -3.19
CA HIS A 25 -10.51 6.66 -3.72
C HIS A 25 -10.63 5.13 -3.77
N GLY A 26 -9.59 4.40 -3.37
CA GLY A 26 -9.57 2.93 -3.35
C GLY A 26 -9.24 2.26 -4.69
N ALA A 27 -9.11 3.02 -5.79
CA ALA A 27 -8.94 2.46 -7.13
C ALA A 27 -7.68 1.58 -7.24
N MET A 28 -6.52 2.06 -6.78
CA MET A 28 -5.27 1.28 -6.82
C MET A 28 -5.37 0.02 -5.96
N ALA A 29 -5.94 0.12 -4.76
CA ALA A 29 -6.07 -1.01 -3.85
C ALA A 29 -6.96 -2.12 -4.46
N ARG A 30 -8.07 -1.74 -5.13
CA ARG A 30 -8.91 -2.70 -5.89
C ARG A 30 -8.15 -3.34 -7.05
N TYR A 31 -7.33 -2.57 -7.78
CA TYR A 31 -6.52 -3.15 -8.86
C TYR A 31 -5.50 -4.16 -8.34
N VAL A 32 -4.82 -3.89 -7.23
CA VAL A 32 -3.89 -4.84 -6.60
C VAL A 32 -4.65 -6.10 -6.18
N SER A 33 -5.79 -5.94 -5.49
CA SER A 33 -6.64 -7.05 -5.03
C SER A 33 -7.10 -7.96 -6.18
N ASN A 34 -7.49 -7.37 -7.32
CA ASN A 34 -7.90 -8.12 -8.51
C ASN A 34 -6.78 -8.99 -9.10
N LEU A 35 -5.52 -8.60 -8.93
CA LEU A 35 -4.36 -9.38 -9.41
C LEU A 35 -3.99 -10.53 -8.47
N ARG A 36 -4.64 -10.64 -7.30
CA ARG A 36 -4.46 -11.71 -6.31
C ARG A 36 -2.99 -12.06 -6.03
N PRO A 37 -2.20 -11.14 -5.44
CA PRO A 37 -0.83 -11.42 -4.99
C PRO A 37 -0.73 -12.75 -4.23
N GLU A 38 0.26 -13.58 -4.56
CA GLU A 38 0.27 -14.98 -4.12
C GLU A 38 0.50 -15.13 -2.61
N LYS A 39 1.38 -14.28 -2.06
CA LYS A 39 1.87 -14.39 -0.67
C LYS A 39 1.81 -13.07 0.09
N ALA A 40 1.92 -11.95 -0.62
CA ALA A 40 2.04 -10.64 0.01
C ALA A 40 0.65 -10.11 0.45
N PRO A 41 0.43 -9.84 1.75
CA PRO A 41 -0.78 -9.17 2.20
C PRO A 41 -0.83 -7.73 1.67
N ILE A 42 -2.04 -7.21 1.43
CA ILE A 42 -2.27 -5.86 0.90
C ILE A 42 -2.74 -4.96 2.04
N PHE A 43 -1.95 -3.97 2.44
CA PHE A 43 -2.33 -2.94 3.39
C PHE A 43 -2.72 -1.67 2.64
N ALA A 44 -4.00 -1.32 2.67
CA ALA A 44 -4.52 -0.15 1.97
C ALA A 44 -4.75 1.00 2.96
N PHE A 45 -3.89 2.01 2.89
CA PHE A 45 -3.99 3.21 3.70
C PHE A 45 -4.82 4.28 2.99
N THR A 46 -5.79 4.84 3.69
CA THR A 46 -6.67 5.89 3.17
C THR A 46 -7.15 6.83 4.27
N SER A 47 -7.44 8.10 3.95
CA SER A 47 -8.03 9.05 4.90
C SER A 47 -9.55 8.94 5.02
N SER A 48 -10.21 8.24 4.09
CA SER A 48 -11.66 8.10 4.07
C SER A 48 -12.13 6.83 4.76
N ALA A 49 -12.95 6.98 5.81
CA ALA A 49 -13.61 5.85 6.46
C ALA A 49 -14.59 5.12 5.52
N GLU A 50 -15.18 5.83 4.56
CA GLU A 50 -16.03 5.22 3.54
C GLU A 50 -15.22 4.30 2.64
N VAL A 51 -14.05 4.75 2.18
CA VAL A 51 -13.15 3.94 1.35
C VAL A 51 -12.65 2.73 2.13
N CYS A 52 -12.31 2.86 3.42
CA CYS A 52 -11.98 1.71 4.26
C CYS A 52 -13.08 0.64 4.26
N ARG A 53 -14.35 1.05 4.45
CA ARG A 53 -15.50 0.13 4.43
C ARG A 53 -15.65 -0.55 3.08
N GLN A 54 -15.55 0.21 1.99
CA GLN A 54 -15.63 -0.33 0.62
C GLN A 54 -14.51 -1.32 0.32
N LEU A 55 -13.30 -1.08 0.82
CA LEU A 55 -12.15 -1.97 0.60
C LEU A 55 -12.17 -3.22 1.49
N SER A 56 -12.95 -3.22 2.57
CA SER A 56 -13.03 -4.36 3.50
C SER A 56 -13.64 -5.62 2.89
N ILE A 57 -14.39 -5.49 1.79
CA ILE A 57 -14.95 -6.62 1.03
C ILE A 57 -14.04 -7.08 -0.12
N CYS A 58 -12.95 -6.36 -0.38
CA CYS A 58 -12.03 -6.70 -1.47
C CYS A 58 -11.05 -7.78 -1.02
N TRP A 59 -10.70 -8.68 -1.95
CA TRP A 59 -9.84 -9.83 -1.67
C TRP A 59 -8.47 -9.41 -1.12
N GLY A 60 -8.08 -9.98 0.02
CA GLY A 60 -6.74 -9.83 0.60
C GLY A 60 -6.36 -8.42 1.06
N ILE A 61 -7.33 -7.48 1.11
CA ILE A 61 -7.07 -6.11 1.56
C ILE A 61 -7.32 -5.97 3.06
N TYR A 62 -6.33 -5.39 3.75
CA TYR A 62 -6.43 -4.85 5.10
C TYR A 62 -6.49 -3.33 5.02
N PRO A 63 -7.68 -2.71 5.04
CA PRO A 63 -7.81 -1.27 4.99
C PRO A 63 -7.48 -0.64 6.35
N VAL A 64 -6.70 0.43 6.32
CA VAL A 64 -6.29 1.18 7.51
C VAL A 64 -6.58 2.67 7.27
N LYS A 65 -7.32 3.28 8.21
CA LYS A 65 -7.60 4.71 8.15
C LYS A 65 -6.43 5.48 8.75
N ILE A 66 -5.78 6.32 7.95
CA ILE A 66 -4.76 7.27 8.40
C ILE A 66 -4.95 8.63 7.74
N ASN A 67 -4.50 9.70 8.38
CA ASN A 67 -4.44 11.00 7.74
C ASN A 67 -3.14 11.10 6.93
N PHE A 68 -3.25 11.47 5.66
CA PHE A 68 -2.09 11.74 4.83
C PHE A 68 -1.50 13.10 5.18
N THR A 69 -0.17 13.16 5.24
CA THR A 69 0.60 14.39 5.38
C THR A 69 1.00 14.93 4.01
N GLU A 70 1.38 16.20 3.93
CA GLU A 70 1.91 16.78 2.69
C GLU A 70 3.24 16.16 2.30
N ASP A 71 4.06 15.76 3.28
CA ASP A 71 5.27 14.97 3.06
C ASP A 71 4.92 13.48 2.91
N PRO A 72 5.17 12.87 1.73
CA PRO A 72 4.97 11.43 1.53
C PRO A 72 5.85 10.57 2.44
N ASN A 73 7.05 11.02 2.79
CA ASN A 73 7.96 10.24 3.64
C ASN A 73 7.39 10.09 5.05
N ALA A 74 6.88 11.19 5.63
CA ALA A 74 6.19 11.16 6.92
C ALA A 74 4.98 10.21 6.90
N THR A 75 4.18 10.20 5.83
CA THR A 75 3.04 9.26 5.70
C THR A 75 3.52 7.80 5.66
N ILE A 76 4.62 7.51 4.96
CA ILE A 76 5.20 6.16 4.92
C ILE A 76 5.71 5.74 6.30
N GLU A 77 6.37 6.62 7.05
CA GLU A 77 6.85 6.34 8.40
C GLU A 77 5.70 6.02 9.37
N VAL A 78 4.59 6.76 9.28
CA VAL A 78 3.37 6.48 10.05
C VAL A 78 2.80 5.10 9.71
N ALA A 79 2.74 4.75 8.41
CA ALA A 79 2.26 3.45 7.97
C ALA A 79 3.18 2.30 8.45
N GLU A 80 4.49 2.46 8.33
CA GLU A 80 5.47 1.48 8.80
C GLU A 80 5.39 1.30 10.32
N LYS A 81 5.27 2.39 11.08
CA LYS A 81 5.07 2.35 12.53
C LYS A 81 3.80 1.59 12.90
N PHE A 82 2.69 1.86 12.23
CA PHE A 82 1.43 1.13 12.44
C PHE A 82 1.61 -0.38 12.22
N LEU A 83 2.28 -0.78 11.12
CA LEU A 83 2.52 -2.19 10.84
C LEU A 83 3.41 -2.84 11.91
N ARG A 84 4.41 -2.12 12.42
CA ARG A 84 5.31 -2.63 13.47
C ARG A 84 4.58 -2.81 14.79
N GLU A 85 3.80 -1.81 15.22
CA GLU A 85 3.04 -1.85 16.47
C GLU A 85 2.00 -2.97 16.50
N ASN A 86 1.39 -3.26 15.35
CA ASN A 86 0.42 -4.35 15.20
C ASN A 86 1.07 -5.71 14.91
N LYS A 87 2.41 -5.81 14.94
CA LYS A 87 3.17 -7.03 14.60
C LYS A 87 2.84 -7.58 13.20
N LEU A 88 2.40 -6.69 12.32
CA LEU A 88 2.09 -6.97 10.91
C LEU A 88 3.33 -6.85 10.02
N THR A 89 4.44 -6.31 10.53
CA THR A 89 5.75 -6.33 9.87
C THR A 89 6.87 -6.52 10.89
N THR A 90 7.99 -7.04 10.42
CA THR A 90 9.23 -7.22 11.20
C THR A 90 10.42 -6.65 10.43
N ALA A 91 11.51 -6.35 11.14
CA ALA A 91 12.72 -5.84 10.53
C ALA A 91 13.24 -6.79 9.43
N GLY A 92 13.61 -6.23 8.28
CA GLY A 92 14.09 -6.97 7.11
C GLY A 92 13.00 -7.36 6.10
N ASP A 93 11.73 -7.23 6.45
CA ASP A 93 10.64 -7.49 5.51
C ASP A 93 10.61 -6.46 4.36
N GLN A 94 10.22 -6.91 3.17
CA GLN A 94 10.16 -6.06 1.98
C GLN A 94 8.82 -5.35 1.88
N LEU A 95 8.82 -4.02 1.80
CA LEU A 95 7.65 -3.18 1.66
C LEU A 95 7.58 -2.65 0.23
N VAL A 96 6.63 -3.16 -0.55
CA VAL A 96 6.33 -2.69 -1.90
C VAL A 96 5.23 -1.64 -1.80
N ILE A 97 5.62 -0.38 -1.88
CA ILE A 97 4.73 0.77 -1.71
C ILE A 97 4.23 1.22 -3.09
N ILE A 98 2.92 1.37 -3.21
CA ILE A 98 2.23 1.85 -4.40
C ILE A 98 1.47 3.11 -4.00
N SER A 99 1.65 4.20 -4.74
CA SER A 99 1.00 5.46 -4.42
C SER A 99 0.53 6.22 -5.66
N ASP A 100 -0.63 6.87 -5.55
CA ASP A 100 -1.18 7.85 -6.49
C ASP A 100 -0.99 9.27 -5.96
N VAL A 101 0.27 9.66 -5.70
CA VAL A 101 0.58 11.00 -5.19
C VAL A 101 0.48 12.03 -6.34
N ARG A 102 -0.17 13.15 -6.07
CA ARG A 102 -0.16 14.32 -6.95
C ARG A 102 1.16 15.05 -6.81
N ALA A 103 1.94 15.13 -7.88
CA ALA A 103 3.11 16.01 -7.95
C ALA A 103 2.70 17.25 -8.76
N GLY A 104 2.19 18.28 -8.08
CA GLY A 104 1.59 19.44 -8.74
C GLY A 104 0.24 19.09 -9.37
N GLU A 105 0.05 19.39 -10.66
CA GLU A 105 -1.18 19.08 -11.40
C GLU A 105 -1.22 17.64 -11.94
N ASP A 106 -0.05 16.98 -12.05
CA ASP A 106 0.05 15.66 -12.66
C ASP A 106 -0.15 14.53 -11.65
N ARG A 107 -0.90 13.51 -12.07
CA ARG A 107 -1.09 12.27 -11.32
C ARG A 107 0.02 11.29 -11.69
N ILE A 108 0.99 11.11 -10.80
CA ILE A 108 2.09 10.17 -10.99
C ILE A 108 1.80 8.90 -10.19
N ASP A 109 1.63 7.79 -10.89
CA ASP A 109 1.58 6.47 -10.27
C ASP A 109 3.04 6.02 -10.00
N SER A 110 3.38 5.75 -8.74
CA SER A 110 4.75 5.33 -8.37
C SER A 110 4.78 3.98 -7.63
N VAL A 111 5.89 3.24 -7.81
CA VAL A 111 6.22 2.05 -7.01
C VAL A 111 7.56 2.30 -6.32
N GLN A 112 7.60 2.07 -5.02
CA GLN A 112 8.82 2.19 -4.21
C GLN A 112 9.05 0.89 -3.45
N LEU A 113 10.30 0.42 -3.43
CA LEU A 113 10.71 -0.70 -2.60
C LEU A 113 11.46 -0.16 -1.38
N ARG A 114 11.03 -0.57 -0.19
CA ARG A 114 11.72 -0.26 1.08
C ARG A 114 11.90 -1.52 1.90
N THR A 115 12.92 -1.54 2.75
CA THR A 115 13.09 -2.58 3.77
C THR A 115 12.56 -2.05 5.09
N ALA A 116 11.68 -2.80 5.74
CA ALA A 116 11.16 -2.47 7.05
C ALA A 116 12.29 -2.43 8.08
N LYS A 117 12.33 -1.36 8.88
CA LYS A 117 13.26 -1.19 10.00
C LYS A 117 12.71 -1.81 11.28
#